data_AF-A0A3D4X3V8-F1
#
_entry.id   AF-A0A3D4X3V8-F1
#
_cell.length_a   1.000
_cell.length_b   1.000
_cell.length_c   1.000
_cell.angle_alpha   90.00
_cell.angle_beta   90.00
_cell.angle_gamma   90.00
#
_symmetry.space_group_name_H-M   'P 1'
#
loop_
_entity.id
_entity.type
_entity.pdbx_description
1 polymer ?
#
loop_
_entity_poly.entity_id
_entity_poly.type
_entity_poly.pdbx_seq_one_letter_code
_entity_poly.pdbx_strand_id
1 'polypeptide(L)' 'MQTFQKPFTPEEEQLYLKRYRDGDLEARNMLVERNLRLVAHIARKYQTAEEDMEDLISIGTI' A
#
# COMPACT_ATOMS: atom_id res chain seq x y z
N MET A 1 -9.18 -11.31 -9.90
CA MET A 1 -8.48 -10.03 -10.06
C MET A 1 -8.62 -9.26 -8.77
N GLN A 2 -7.56 -9.18 -7.94
CA GLN A 2 -7.61 -8.34 -6.74
C GLN A 2 -7.73 -6.88 -7.17
N THR A 3 -8.86 -6.25 -6.86
CA THR A 3 -9.09 -4.83 -7.17
C THR A 3 -8.48 -4.00 -6.05
N PHE A 4 -7.28 -3.46 -6.28
CA PHE A 4 -6.67 -2.52 -5.33
C PHE A 4 -7.56 -1.29 -5.13
N GLN A 5 -7.69 -0.81 -3.90
CA GLN A 5 -8.46 0.40 -3.60
C GLN A 5 -7.87 1.61 -4.35
N LYS A 6 -8.72 2.61 -4.63
CA LYS A 6 -8.25 3.86 -5.25
C LYS A 6 -7.34 4.60 -4.27
N PRO A 7 -6.30 5.29 -4.75
CA PRO A 7 -5.49 6.14 -3.89
C PRO A 7 -6.37 7.21 -3.26
N PHE A 8 -5.96 7.68 -2.09
CA PHE A 8 -6.54 8.86 -1.46
C PHE A 8 -6.24 10.11 -2.30
N THR A 9 -7.09 11.12 -2.16
CA THR A 9 -6.70 12.48 -2.56
C THR A 9 -5.63 13.00 -1.59
N PRO A 10 -4.85 14.03 -1.97
CA PRO A 10 -3.86 14.63 -1.08
C PRO A 10 -4.44 15.07 0.27
N GLU A 11 -5.67 15.59 0.28
CA GLU A 11 -6.35 16.05 1.49
C GLU A 11 -6.73 14.89 2.42
N GLU A 12 -7.26 13.80 1.84
CA GLU A 12 -7.57 12.58 2.60
C GLU A 12 -6.29 11.98 3.20
N GLU A 13 -5.21 11.90 2.41
CA GLU A 13 -3.94 11.36 2.87
C GLU A 13 -3.36 12.18 4.04
N GLN A 14 -3.42 13.51 3.98
CA GLN A 14 -3.02 14.35 5.11
C GLN A 14 -3.87 14.11 6.36
N LEU A 15 -5.18 13.92 6.21
CA LEU A 15 -6.07 13.62 7.32
C LEU A 15 -5.69 12.30 8.00
N TYR A 16 -5.49 11.23 7.22
CA TYR A 16 -5.12 9.91 7.77
C TYR A 16 -3.70 9.91 8.35
N LEU A 17 -2.75 10.63 7.74
CA LEU A 17 -1.42 10.80 8.32
C LEU A 17 -1.45 11.52 9.67
N LYS A 18 -2.30 12.54 9.82
CA LYS A 18 -2.48 13.21 11.11
C LYS A 18 -3.05 12.26 12.15
N ARG A 19 -4.14 11.55 11.83
CA ARG A 19 -4.75 10.55 12.71
C ARG A 19 -3.75 9.47 13.14
N TYR A 20 -2.95 8.98 12.20
CA TYR A 20 -1.91 8.01 12.50
C TYR A 20 -0.86 8.55 13.48
N ARG A 21 -0.41 9.80 13.31
CA ARG A 21 0.50 10.47 14.26
C ARG A 21 -0.11 10.60 15.66
N ASP A 22 -1.43 10.74 15.75
CA ASP A 22 -2.17 10.79 17.00
C ASP A 22 -2.41 9.39 17.62
N GLY A 23 -1.88 8.31 17.01
CA GLY A 23 -1.93 6.94 17.52
C GLY A 23 -3.02 6.05 16.91
N ASP A 24 -3.74 6.53 15.90
CA ASP A 24 -4.80 5.76 15.22
C ASP A 24 -4.19 4.67 14.30
N LEU A 25 -4.18 3.43 14.79
CA LEU A 25 -3.70 2.27 14.02
C LEU A 25 -4.60 1.94 12.81
N GLU A 26 -5.88 2.29 12.86
CA GLU A 26 -6.78 2.09 11.72
C GLU A 26 -6.42 3.04 10.58
N ALA A 27 -6.00 4.27 10.93
CA ALA A 27 -5.47 5.21 9.94
C ALA A 27 -4.21 4.68 9.24
N ARG A 28 -3.33 3.95 9.97
CA ARG A 28 -2.19 3.24 9.36
C ARG A 28 -2.67 2.20 8.34
N ASN A 29 -3.59 1.32 8.75
CA ASN A 29 -4.09 0.25 7.89
C ASN A 29 -4.71 0.81 6.60
N MET A 30 -5.52 1.86 6.73
CA MET A 30 -6.11 2.55 5.58
C MET A 30 -5.04 3.13 4.64
N LEU A 31 -3.98 3.74 5.16
CA LEU A 31 -2.88 4.25 4.35
C LEU A 31 -2.14 3.13 3.61
N VAL A 32 -1.88 2.00 4.27
CA VAL A 32 -1.23 0.82 3.67
C VAL A 32 -2.09 0.26 2.53
N GLU A 33 -3.37 -0.03 2.80
CA GLU A 33 -4.30 -0.63 1.82
C GLU A 33 -4.44 0.23 0.54
N ARG A 34 -4.49 1.54 0.70
CA ARG A 34 -4.64 2.50 -0.40
C ARG A 34 -3.37 2.63 -1.23
N ASN A 35 -2.21 2.33 -0.64
CA ASN A 35 -0.92 2.33 -1.30
C ASN A 35 -0.47 0.95 -1.81
N LEU A 36 -1.23 -0.14 -1.57
CA LEU A 36 -0.93 -1.47 -2.13
C LEU A 36 -0.78 -1.49 -3.65
N ARG A 37 -1.52 -0.63 -4.36
CA ARG A 37 -1.37 -0.49 -5.82
C ARG A 37 0.03 -0.02 -6.22
N LEU A 38 0.61 0.89 -5.44
CA LEU A 38 1.97 1.38 -5.66
C LEU A 38 2.97 0.24 -5.46
N VAL A 39 2.80 -0.53 -4.37
CA VAL A 39 3.62 -1.73 -4.09
C VAL A 39 3.55 -2.71 -5.26
N ALA A 40 2.36 -3.06 -5.74
CA ALA A 40 2.19 -3.97 -6.87
C ALA A 40 2.82 -3.43 -8.16
N HIS A 41 2.76 -2.12 -8.41
CA HIS A 41 3.40 -1.51 -9.56
C HIS A 41 4.93 -1.57 -9.47
N ILE A 42 5.48 -1.38 -8.27
CA ILE A 42 6.92 -1.49 -8.01
C ILE A 42 7.37 -2.94 -8.10
N ALA A 43 6.67 -3.88 -7.45
CA ALA A 43 6.95 -5.31 -7.47
C ALA A 43 7.07 -5.85 -8.89
N ARG A 44 6.17 -5.45 -9.80
CA ARG A 44 6.26 -5.83 -11.23
C ARG A 44 7.58 -5.42 -11.91
N LYS A 45 8.22 -4.33 -11.47
CA LYS A 45 9.52 -3.90 -12.02
C LYS A 45 10.68 -4.76 -11.53
N TYR A 46 10.54 -5.36 -10.34
CA TYR A 46 11.56 -6.21 -9.73
C TYR A 46 11.30 -7.70 -9.92
N GLN A 47 10.11 -8.07 -10.43
CA GLN A 47 9.79 -9.46 -10.74
C GLN A 47 10.77 -10.05 -11.75
N THR A 48 11.56 -11.01 -11.29
CA THR A 48 12.37 -11.90 -12.12
C THR A 48 11.60 -13.19 -12.42
N ALA A 49 12.08 -14.01 -13.36
CA ALA A 49 11.38 -15.24 -13.76
C ALA A 49 11.24 -16.28 -12.64
N GLU A 50 12.03 -16.15 -11.57
CA GLU A 50 12.10 -17.10 -10.45
C GLU A 50 11.26 -16.66 -9.23
N GLU A 51 10.76 -15.42 -9.20
CA GLU A 51 10.08 -14.85 -8.03
C GLU A 51 8.57 -14.68 -8.27
N ASP A 52 7.78 -15.12 -7.29
CA ASP A 52 6.34 -14.91 -7.30
C ASP A 52 6.01 -13.43 -7.03
N MET A 53 5.07 -12.88 -7.81
CA MET A 53 4.57 -11.53 -7.61
C MET A 53 3.91 -11.37 -6.23
N GLU A 54 3.23 -12.41 -5.73
CA GLU A 54 2.57 -12.37 -4.42
C GLU A 54 3.59 -12.28 -3.28
N ASP A 55 4.75 -12.92 -3.43
CA ASP A 55 5.86 -12.83 -2.46
C ASP A 55 6.46 -11.42 -2.45
N LEU A 56 6.70 -10.84 -3.63
CA LEU A 56 7.22 -9.47 -3.75
C LEU A 56 6.26 -8.43 -3.18
N ILE A 57 4.94 -8.61 -3.40
CA ILE A 57 3.92 -7.75 -2.80
C ILE A 57 3.94 -7.91 -1.28
N SER A 58 3.99 -9.15 -0.77
CA SER A 58 4.03 -9.41 0.67
C SER A 58 5.23 -8.74 1.33
N ILE A 59 6.43 -8.87 0.76
CA ILE A 59 7.66 -8.19 1.24
C ILE A 59 7.48 -6.67 1.26
N GLY A 60 6.88 -6.09 0.22
CA GLY A 60 6.67 -4.65 0.11
C GLY A 60 5.60 -4.06 1.04
N THR A 61 4.93 -4.89 1.85
CA THR A 61 3.87 -4.47 2.78
C THR A 61 4.22 -4.59 4.26
N ILE A 62 5.40 -5.15 4.58
CA ILE A 62 5.96 -5.27 5.93
C ILE A 62 6.41 -3.90 6.44
#